data_AF-A0A943UEV8-F1
#
_entry.id   AF-A0A943UEV8-F1
#
_cell.length_a   1.000
_cell.length_b   1.000
_cell.length_c   1.000
_cell.angle_alpha   90.00
_cell.angle_beta   90.00
_cell.angle_gamma   90.00
#
_symmetry.space_group_name_H-M   'P 1'
#
loop_
_entity.id
_entity.type
_entity.pdbx_description
1 polymer ?
#
loop_
_entity_poly.entity_id
_entity_poly.type
_entity_poly.pdbx_seq_one_letter_code
_entity_poly.pdbx_strand_id
1 'polypeptide(L)'
;MNKTPSSHIEPNQKLRNLEQEKAQAEHRSQRLQNRERYLTEGARKKRTHHLCNMGGAIEALCPQIAALNKSDFYRVMERIFALSEVQHILLDMTLEDDEDDVENIRFAFADENQIAHDPRILPSFEQS
;
A
#
# COMPACT_ATOMS: atom_id res chain seq x y z
N MET A 1 -43.22 -0.67 45.82
CA MET A 1 -41.90 -0.37 46.42
C MET A 1 -40.84 -0.76 45.39
N ASN A 2 -40.27 0.24 44.73
CA ASN A 2 -39.35 0.04 43.62
C ASN A 2 -37.95 -0.25 44.18
N LYS A 3 -37.42 -1.45 43.92
CA LYS A 3 -36.01 -1.74 44.18
C LYS A 3 -35.29 -1.77 42.85
N THR A 4 -34.68 -0.64 42.48
CA THR A 4 -33.64 -0.60 41.45
C THR A 4 -32.43 -1.41 41.93
N PRO A 5 -31.96 -2.43 41.21
CA PRO A 5 -30.74 -3.12 41.56
C PRO A 5 -29.56 -2.21 41.18
N SER A 6 -28.96 -1.60 42.19
CA SER A 6 -27.70 -0.87 42.07
C SER A 6 -26.60 -1.84 41.64
N SER A 7 -26.17 -1.76 40.37
CA SER A 7 -25.01 -2.48 39.85
C SER A 7 -23.72 -1.90 40.44
N HIS A 8 -23.43 -2.21 41.69
CA HIS A 8 -22.14 -1.94 42.29
C HIS A 8 -21.12 -2.91 41.69
N ILE A 9 -20.47 -2.49 40.61
CA ILE A 9 -19.37 -3.23 40.01
C ILE A 9 -18.15 -3.04 40.92
N GLU A 10 -17.68 -4.14 41.52
CA GLU A 10 -16.50 -4.17 42.38
C GLU A 10 -15.30 -3.52 41.66
N PRO A 11 -14.52 -2.62 42.31
CA PRO A 11 -13.40 -1.90 41.68
C PRO A 11 -12.41 -2.78 40.92
N ASN A 12 -12.26 -4.04 41.37
CA ASN A 12 -11.35 -5.03 40.80
C ASN A 12 -11.87 -5.63 39.47
N GLN A 13 -13.18 -5.71 39.25
CA GLN A 13 -13.76 -6.08 37.96
C GLN A 13 -13.60 -4.97 36.93
N LYS A 14 -13.79 -3.71 37.35
CA LYS A 14 -13.60 -2.56 36.45
C LYS A 14 -12.15 -2.43 35.99
N LEU A 15 -11.19 -2.69 36.88
CA LEU A 15 -9.77 -2.71 36.53
C LEU A 15 -9.45 -3.81 35.49
N ARG A 16 -9.94 -5.03 35.70
CA ARG A 16 -9.77 -6.13 34.74
C ARG A 16 -10.36 -5.84 33.36
N ASN A 17 -11.54 -5.23 33.32
CA ASN A 17 -12.16 -4.85 32.05
C ASN A 17 -11.34 -3.78 31.31
N LEU A 18 -10.80 -2.79 32.04
CA LEU A 18 -9.93 -1.76 31.47
C LEU A 18 -8.61 -2.34 30.95
N GLU A 19 -8.02 -3.29 31.68
CA GLU A 19 -6.80 -4.00 31.25
C GLU A 19 -7.05 -4.81 29.97
N GLN A 20 -8.19 -5.50 29.87
CA GLN A 20 -8.59 -6.21 28.66
C GLN A 20 -8.83 -5.25 27.48
N GLU A 21 -9.53 -4.14 27.71
CA GLU A 21 -9.78 -3.14 26.67
C GLU A 21 -8.48 -2.52 26.16
N LYS A 22 -7.53 -2.23 27.07
CA LYS A 22 -6.18 -1.78 26.73
C LYS A 22 -5.44 -2.81 25.87
N ALA A 23 -5.42 -4.07 26.30
CA ALA A 23 -4.76 -5.13 25.53
C ALA A 23 -5.37 -5.29 24.12
N GLN A 24 -6.71 -5.22 24.01
CA GLN A 24 -7.39 -5.25 22.72
C GLN A 24 -7.04 -4.03 21.84
N ALA A 25 -6.95 -2.83 22.42
CA ALA A 25 -6.54 -1.62 21.71
C ALA A 25 -5.09 -1.71 21.23
N GLU A 26 -4.18 -2.24 22.04
CA GLU A 26 -2.79 -2.49 21.67
C GLU A 26 -2.68 -3.48 20.51
N HIS A 27 -3.42 -4.59 20.56
CA HIS A 27 -3.48 -5.55 19.46
C HIS A 27 -4.03 -4.93 18.17
N ARG A 28 -5.08 -4.11 18.25
CA ARG A 28 -5.61 -3.36 17.09
C ARG A 28 -4.57 -2.41 16.51
N SER A 29 -3.88 -1.66 17.37
CA SER A 29 -2.81 -0.75 16.97
C SER A 29 -1.68 -1.49 16.25
N GLN A 30 -1.21 -2.61 16.81
CA GLN A 30 -0.15 -3.42 16.20
C GLN A 30 -0.55 -3.96 14.83
N ARG A 31 -1.82 -4.38 14.66
CA ARG A 31 -2.34 -4.83 13.36
C ARG A 31 -2.35 -3.71 12.32
N LEU A 32 -2.74 -2.50 12.69
CA LEU A 32 -2.74 -1.35 11.79
C LEU A 32 -1.31 -0.99 11.37
N GLN A 33 -0.37 -0.95 12.31
CA GLN A 33 1.05 -0.71 12.01
C GLN A 33 1.63 -1.77 11.08
N ASN A 34 1.29 -3.05 11.29
CA ASN A 34 1.74 -4.12 10.40
C ASN A 34 1.15 -3.98 8.99
N ARG A 35 -0.11 -3.54 8.87
CA ARG A 35 -0.76 -3.29 7.58
C ARG A 35 -0.12 -2.10 6.86
N GLU A 36 0.14 -1.01 7.56
CA GLU A 36 0.83 0.15 7.02
C GLU A 36 2.21 -0.22 6.48
N ARG A 37 3.00 -0.97 7.26
CA ARG A 37 4.32 -1.46 6.83
C ARG A 37 4.22 -2.33 5.58
N TYR A 38 3.30 -3.30 5.57
CA TYR A 38 3.11 -4.20 4.42
C TYR A 38 2.76 -3.43 3.13
N LEU A 39 1.83 -2.47 3.22
CA LEU A 39 1.44 -1.65 2.07
C LEU A 39 2.60 -0.77 1.59
N THR A 40 3.34 -0.15 2.52
CA THR A 40 4.46 0.73 2.19
C THR A 40 5.62 -0.05 1.57
N GLU A 41 5.97 -1.22 2.11
CA GLU A 41 7.01 -2.09 1.56
C GLU A 41 6.60 -2.64 0.19
N GLY A 42 5.33 -3.04 0.04
CA GLY A 42 4.75 -3.48 -1.23
C GLY A 42 4.83 -2.38 -2.29
N ALA A 43 4.44 -1.15 -1.95
CA ALA A 43 4.53 0.00 -2.83
C ALA A 43 5.98 0.32 -3.22
N ARG A 44 6.92 0.25 -2.25
CA ARG A 44 8.35 0.45 -2.52
C ARG A 44 8.88 -0.60 -3.49
N LYS A 45 8.58 -1.89 -3.27
CA LYS A 45 9.01 -2.98 -4.13
C LYS A 45 8.46 -2.84 -5.55
N LYS A 46 7.16 -2.52 -5.68
CA LYS A 46 6.51 -2.24 -6.97
C LYS A 46 7.19 -1.09 -7.70
N ARG A 47 7.45 0.02 -7.00
CA ARG A 47 8.15 1.19 -7.58
C ARG A 47 9.56 0.83 -8.05
N THR A 48 10.34 0.10 -7.25
CA THR A 48 11.68 -0.32 -7.65
C THR A 48 11.64 -1.19 -8.91
N HIS A 49 10.74 -2.18 -8.96
CA HIS A 49 10.61 -3.06 -10.13
C HIS A 49 10.22 -2.28 -11.39
N HIS A 50 9.22 -1.40 -11.29
CA HIS A 50 8.80 -0.54 -12.39
C HIS A 50 9.96 0.32 -12.92
N LEU A 51 10.72 0.98 -12.04
CA LEU A 51 11.87 1.80 -12.43
C LEU A 51 12.98 0.97 -13.10
N CYS A 52 13.24 -0.25 -12.64
CA CYS A 52 14.18 -1.16 -13.29
C CYS A 52 13.72 -1.55 -14.70
N ASN A 53 12.43 -1.87 -14.87
CA ASN A 53 11.89 -2.21 -16.18
C ASN A 53 11.97 -1.03 -17.16
N MET A 54 11.62 0.18 -16.72
CA MET A 54 11.75 1.39 -17.53
C MET A 54 13.22 1.66 -17.90
N GLY A 55 14.14 1.54 -16.95
CA GLY A 55 15.58 1.67 -17.22
C GLY A 55 16.08 0.64 -18.24
N GLY A 56 15.67 -0.62 -18.11
CA GLY A 56 16.00 -1.68 -19.05
C GLY A 56 15.42 -1.46 -20.45
N ALA A 57 14.20 -0.91 -20.55
CA ALA A 57 13.60 -0.54 -21.83
C ALA A 57 14.40 0.56 -22.54
N ILE A 58 14.84 1.59 -21.81
CA ILE A 58 15.67 2.66 -22.37
C ILE A 58 17.03 2.09 -22.84
N GLU A 59 17.64 1.17 -22.08
CA GLU A 59 18.89 0.51 -22.48
C GLU A 59 18.72 -0.36 -23.73
N ALA A 60 17.62 -1.09 -23.83
CA ALA A 60 17.32 -1.89 -25.01
C ALA A 60 17.14 -1.02 -26.27
N LEU A 61 16.52 0.16 -26.14
CA LEU A 61 16.33 1.11 -27.24
C LEU A 61 17.61 1.88 -27.59
N CYS A 62 18.44 2.19 -26.60
CA CYS A 62 19.67 2.95 -26.76
C CYS A 62 20.84 2.27 -26.01
N PRO A 63 21.45 1.23 -26.60
CA PRO A 63 22.51 0.46 -25.94
C PRO A 63 23.73 1.28 -25.53
N GLN A 64 23.93 2.45 -26.15
CA GLN A 64 25.04 3.35 -25.84
C GLN A 64 24.98 3.87 -24.40
N ILE A 65 23.81 3.93 -23.77
CA ILE A 65 23.67 4.41 -22.39
C ILE A 65 24.36 3.48 -21.38
N ALA A 66 24.52 2.19 -21.69
CA ALA A 66 25.14 1.22 -20.80
C ALA A 66 26.63 1.53 -20.57
N ALA A 67 27.27 2.25 -21.49
CA ALA A 67 28.65 2.71 -21.37
C ALA A 67 28.78 4.01 -20.56
N LEU A 68 27.68 4.69 -20.24
CA LEU A 68 27.71 5.96 -19.51
C LEU A 68 27.81 5.72 -18.00
N ASN A 69 28.58 6.56 -17.33
CA ASN A 69 28.48 6.66 -15.88
C ASN A 69 27.17 7.38 -15.49
N LYS A 70 26.81 7.28 -14.22
CA LYS A 70 25.59 7.87 -13.67
C LYS A 70 25.42 9.37 -13.99
N SER A 71 26.50 10.17 -13.90
CA SER A 71 26.45 11.62 -14.16
C SER A 71 26.17 11.90 -15.63
N ASP A 72 26.87 11.22 -16.53
CA ASP A 72 26.70 11.42 -17.97
C ASP A 72 25.33 10.96 -18.45
N PHE A 73 24.80 9.87 -17.88
CA PHE A 73 23.43 9.44 -18.10
C PHE A 73 22.43 10.55 -17.75
N TYR A 74 22.52 11.13 -16.54
CA TYR A 74 21.61 12.23 -16.17
C TYR A 74 21.76 13.46 -17.07
N ARG A 75 22.97 13.83 -17.48
CA ARG A 75 23.20 14.94 -18.42
C ARG A 75 22.53 14.70 -19.78
N VAL A 76 22.54 13.47 -20.26
CA VAL A 76 21.84 13.09 -21.50
C VAL A 76 20.34 13.21 -21.30
N MET A 77 19.81 12.64 -20.23
CA MET A 77 18.36 12.69 -19.94
C MET A 77 17.86 14.12 -19.75
N GLU A 78 18.59 14.97 -19.03
CA GLU A 78 18.28 16.40 -18.89
C GLU A 78 18.18 17.11 -20.24
N ARG A 79 19.13 16.85 -21.16
CA ARG A 79 19.10 17.44 -22.50
C ARG A 79 17.93 16.93 -23.34
N ILE A 80 17.63 15.63 -23.27
CA ILE A 80 16.50 15.02 -24.00
C ILE A 80 15.17 15.62 -23.51
N PHE A 81 14.95 15.67 -22.20
CA PHE A 81 13.69 16.20 -21.64
C PHE A 81 13.58 17.73 -21.71
N ALA A 82 14.66 18.44 -22.04
CA ALA A 82 14.61 19.87 -22.36
C ALA A 82 14.12 20.15 -23.80
N LEU A 83 14.02 19.13 -24.67
CA LEU A 83 13.52 19.30 -26.02
C LEU A 83 11.99 19.47 -26.00
N SER A 84 11.50 20.51 -26.67
CA SER A 84 10.07 20.82 -26.73
C SER A 84 9.25 19.67 -27.30
N GLU A 85 9.77 18.96 -28.29
CA GLU A 85 9.10 17.81 -28.91
C GLU A 85 8.84 16.70 -27.89
N VAL A 86 9.83 16.43 -27.02
CA VAL A 86 9.69 15.42 -25.97
C VAL A 86 8.66 15.88 -24.92
N GLN A 87 8.67 17.16 -24.56
CA GLN A 87 7.68 17.72 -23.63
C GLN A 87 6.25 17.67 -24.19
N HIS A 88 6.08 17.95 -25.49
CA HIS A 88 4.79 17.85 -26.17
C HIS A 88 4.30 16.40 -26.20
N ILE A 89 5.15 15.45 -26.60
CA ILE A 89 4.79 14.02 -26.58
C ILE A 89 4.38 13.58 -25.17
N LEU A 90 5.11 13.98 -24.13
CA LEU A 90 4.76 13.64 -22.75
C LEU A 90 3.41 14.24 -22.33
N LEU A 91 3.13 15.48 -22.73
CA LEU A 91 1.85 16.12 -22.45
C LEU A 91 0.70 15.39 -23.17
N ASP A 92 0.85 15.08 -24.46
CA ASP A 92 -0.17 14.40 -25.24
C ASP A 92 -0.49 13.02 -24.63
N MET A 93 0.54 12.23 -24.32
CA MET A 93 0.35 10.89 -23.72
C MET A 93 -0.22 10.94 -22.30
N THR A 94 0.00 12.01 -21.52
CA THR A 94 -0.54 12.14 -20.15
C THR A 94 -1.96 12.70 -20.10
N LEU A 95 -2.43 13.31 -21.19
CA LEU A 95 -3.80 13.79 -21.33
C LEU A 95 -4.74 12.75 -21.95
N GLU A 96 -4.20 11.66 -22.53
CA GLU A 96 -4.97 10.57 -23.13
C GLU A 96 -5.37 9.46 -22.13
N ASP A 97 -4.78 9.42 -20.93
CA ASP A 97 -4.88 8.29 -19.97
C ASP A 97 -5.83 8.51 -18.76
N ASP A 98 -6.83 9.39 -18.84
CA ASP A 98 -7.82 9.59 -17.75
C ASP A 98 -8.79 8.39 -17.54
N GLU A 99 -8.67 7.29 -18.30
CA GLU A 99 -9.59 6.11 -18.21
C GLU A 99 -8.95 4.80 -17.70
N ASP A 100 -7.61 4.65 -17.65
CA ASP A 100 -6.97 3.32 -17.45
C ASP A 100 -6.19 3.11 -16.14
N ASP A 101 -6.47 3.89 -15.08
CA ASP A 101 -6.00 3.59 -13.72
C ASP A 101 -6.58 2.29 -13.13
N VAL A 102 -7.49 1.62 -13.85
CA VAL A 102 -8.14 0.39 -13.41
C VAL A 102 -7.22 -0.83 -13.54
N GLU A 103 -6.23 -0.84 -14.44
CA GLU A 103 -5.32 -1.99 -14.58
C GLU A 103 -4.32 -2.11 -13.41
N ASN A 104 -3.92 -0.98 -12.81
CA ASN A 104 -3.11 -0.96 -11.58
C ASN A 104 -3.87 -1.52 -10.37
N ILE A 105 -5.21 -1.43 -10.40
CA ILE A 105 -6.10 -1.96 -9.37
C ILE A 105 -6.42 -3.44 -9.64
N ARG A 106 -6.66 -3.84 -10.90
CA ARG A 106 -7.03 -5.23 -11.25
C ARG A 106 -5.90 -6.23 -11.02
N PHE A 107 -4.64 -5.84 -11.23
CA PHE A 107 -3.49 -6.69 -10.91
C PHE A 107 -3.17 -6.73 -9.40
N ALA A 108 -3.56 -5.71 -8.63
CA ALA A 108 -3.42 -5.71 -7.17
C ALA A 108 -4.35 -6.75 -6.49
N PHE A 109 -5.50 -7.06 -7.10
CA PHE A 109 -6.43 -8.09 -6.62
C PHE A 109 -6.11 -9.52 -7.10
N ALA A 110 -5.32 -9.67 -8.16
CA ALA A 110 -4.98 -11.00 -8.68
C ALA A 110 -3.98 -11.76 -7.79
N ASP A 111 -3.12 -11.04 -7.06
CA ASP A 111 -2.16 -11.62 -6.12
C ASP A 111 -2.75 -11.82 -4.71
N GLU A 112 -3.98 -11.32 -4.46
CA GLU A 112 -4.70 -11.45 -3.18
C GLU A 112 -5.46 -12.78 -3.03
N ASN A 113 -5.52 -13.64 -4.05
CA ASN A 113 -6.15 -14.97 -3.93
C ASN A 113 -5.25 -16.06 -3.31
N GLN A 114 -4.11 -15.67 -2.73
CA GLN A 114 -3.35 -16.51 -1.80
C GLN A 114 -3.36 -15.95 -0.36
N ILE A 115 -4.46 -15.28 0.03
CA ILE A 115 -4.78 -15.13 1.45
C ILE A 115 -4.92 -16.53 2.03
N ALA A 116 -3.87 -16.93 2.76
CA ALA A 116 -3.89 -18.05 3.66
C ALA A 116 -5.20 -17.99 4.47
N HIS A 117 -6.01 -19.03 4.32
CA HIS A 117 -7.15 -19.33 5.18
C HIS A 117 -6.76 -19.05 6.65
N ASP A 118 -7.23 -17.95 7.25
CA ASP A 118 -7.27 -17.79 8.70
C ASP A 118 -8.53 -18.51 9.18
N PRO A 119 -8.42 -19.65 9.88
CA PRO A 119 -9.57 -20.48 10.25
C PRO A 119 -10.43 -19.88 11.39
N ARG A 120 -10.39 -18.57 11.62
CA ARG A 120 -11.11 -17.89 12.71
C ARG A 120 -12.13 -16.86 12.23
N ILE A 121 -12.75 -17.12 11.08
CA ILE A 121 -14.07 -16.54 10.77
C ILE A 121 -15.05 -17.09 11.82
N LEU A 122 -15.21 -16.34 12.92
CA LEU A 122 -16.25 -16.61 13.92
C LEU A 122 -17.61 -16.24 13.29
N PRO A 123 -18.60 -17.15 13.27
CA PRO A 123 -19.93 -16.82 12.79
C PRO A 123 -20.63 -15.85 13.75
N SER A 124 -21.44 -15.02 13.12
CA SER A 124 -22.29 -13.98 13.68
C SER A 124 -23.07 -14.41 14.91
N PHE A 125 -23.14 -13.48 15.84
CA PHE A 125 -24.08 -13.44 16.95
C PHE A 125 -25.51 -13.36 16.38
N GLU A 126 -26.29 -14.45 16.48
CA GLU A 126 -27.74 -14.36 16.57
C GLU A 126 -28.17 -14.99 17.90
N GLN A 127 -28.66 -14.15 18.80
CA GLN A 127 -29.41 -14.57 19.98
C GLN A 127 -30.86 -14.81 19.56
N SER A 128 -31.38 -16.00 19.85
CA SER A 128 -32.73 -16.19 20.37
C SER A 128 -32.70 -17.25 21.47
#